data_AF-A0A432DSE0-F1
#
_entry.id   AF-A0A432DSE0-F1
#
_cell.length_a   1.000
_cell.length_b   1.000
_cell.length_c   1.000
_cell.angle_alpha   90.00
_cell.angle_beta   90.00
_cell.angle_gamma   90.00
#
_symmetry.space_group_name_H-M   'P 1'
#
loop_
_entity.id
_entity.type
_entity.pdbx_description
1 polymer ?
#
loop_
_entity_poly.entity_id
_entity_poly.type
_entity_poly.pdbx_seq_one_letter_code
_entity_poly.pdbx_strand_id
1 'polypeptide(L)'
;MSGIPGRKRGTDDNGTTYSFINSSQCLRVCEGSTVTYTVSGQNISYVQWNISGGNSTVSGTGNTQAVVNWGAAGSGAVQATITYTDGTFENQNICIEKINSPVAKFEMKT
;
A
#
# COMPACT_ATOMS: atom_id res chain seq x y z
N MET A 1 36.69 -7.28 16.96
CA MET A 1 36.67 -8.69 16.52
C MET A 1 35.27 -9.22 16.81
N SER A 2 34.43 -9.38 15.78
CA SER A 2 33.93 -10.67 15.28
C SER A 2 32.94 -11.36 16.26
N GLY A 3 31.70 -11.67 15.90
CA GLY A 3 31.19 -11.93 14.56
C GLY A 3 29.65 -11.96 14.46
N ILE A 4 29.23 -11.88 13.21
CA ILE A 4 27.86 -11.97 12.71
C ILE A 4 27.44 -13.44 12.69
N PRO A 5 26.28 -13.83 13.20
CA PRO A 5 25.67 -15.10 12.82
C PRO A 5 24.82 -14.89 11.56
N GLY A 6 25.33 -15.35 10.42
CA GLY A 6 24.52 -15.47 9.21
C GLY A 6 23.41 -16.51 9.41
N ARG A 7 22.17 -16.19 9.01
CA ARG A 7 21.08 -17.17 8.95
C ARG A 7 20.31 -17.09 7.63
N LYS A 8 20.79 -17.95 6.72
CA LYS A 8 20.10 -18.79 5.71
C LYS A 8 19.04 -18.15 4.80
N ARG A 9 19.41 -18.09 3.51
CA ARG A 9 18.53 -18.08 2.34
C ARG A 9 17.54 -19.25 2.45
N GLY A 10 16.27 -18.95 2.67
CA GLY A 10 15.16 -19.84 2.39
C GLY A 10 14.60 -19.50 1.02
N THR A 11 14.66 -20.46 0.11
CA THR A 11 13.87 -20.46 -1.11
C THR A 11 12.63 -21.29 -0.78
N ASP A 12 11.47 -20.65 -0.66
CA ASP A 12 10.17 -21.30 -0.69
C ASP A 12 9.47 -20.91 -2.00
N ASP A 13 9.64 -21.79 -2.98
CA ASP A 13 8.83 -21.84 -4.19
C ASP A 13 7.40 -22.25 -3.82
N ASN A 14 6.60 -21.29 -3.39
CA ASN A 14 5.14 -21.34 -3.52
C ASN A 14 4.63 -19.90 -3.58
N GLY A 15 4.30 -19.44 -4.79
CA GLY A 15 3.93 -18.07 -5.14
C GLY A 15 2.65 -17.56 -4.48
N THR A 16 2.70 -17.39 -3.17
CA THR A 16 1.74 -16.59 -2.41
C THR A 16 2.53 -15.46 -1.78
N THR A 17 2.68 -14.37 -2.54
CA THR A 17 3.25 -13.11 -2.06
C THR A 17 2.31 -12.50 -1.03
N TYR A 18 2.31 -13.04 0.18
CA TYR A 18 1.95 -12.25 1.35
C TYR A 18 3.11 -11.29 1.53
N SER A 19 2.99 -10.09 0.96
CA SER A 19 3.86 -8.98 1.33
C SER A 19 3.61 -8.72 2.81
N PHE A 20 4.39 -9.38 3.67
CA PHE A 20 4.62 -8.91 5.02
C PHE A 20 5.19 -7.52 4.86
N ILE A 21 4.33 -6.50 4.93
CA ILE A 21 4.74 -5.10 4.98
C ILE A 21 5.43 -4.94 6.33
N ASN A 22 6.71 -5.34 6.41
CA ASN A 22 7.59 -4.81 7.44
C ASN A 22 7.39 -3.29 7.40
N SER A 23 7.20 -2.68 8.55
CA SER A 23 6.99 -1.23 8.74
C SER A 23 8.06 -0.32 8.12
N SER A 24 9.04 -0.88 7.40
CA SER A 24 10.16 -0.25 6.74
C SER A 24 10.16 -0.41 5.20
N GLN A 25 9.16 -1.03 4.58
CA GLN A 25 9.07 -1.15 3.11
C GLN A 25 7.79 -0.51 2.56
N CYS A 26 7.95 0.33 1.53
CA CYS A 26 6.83 1.00 0.89
C CYS A 26 6.05 0.06 -0.03
N LEU A 27 4.72 0.25 -0.06
CA LEU A 27 3.85 -0.47 -0.97
C LEU A 27 4.12 -0.01 -2.40
N ARG A 28 4.45 -0.95 -3.28
CA ARG A 28 4.69 -0.67 -4.69
C ARG A 28 3.39 -0.70 -5.48
N VAL A 29 3.17 0.33 -6.29
CA VAL A 29 2.04 0.44 -7.21
C VAL A 29 2.56 0.84 -8.58
N CYS A 30 1.82 0.53 -9.64
CA CYS A 30 2.20 0.99 -10.97
C CYS A 30 1.85 2.46 -11.16
N GLU A 31 2.66 3.18 -11.91
CA GLU A 31 2.27 4.51 -12.41
C GLU A 31 0.99 4.42 -13.24
N GLY A 32 0.12 5.43 -13.14
CA GLY A 32 -1.16 5.45 -13.84
C GLY A 32 -2.20 4.43 -13.34
N SER A 33 -1.91 3.70 -12.25
CA SER A 33 -2.83 2.69 -11.71
C SER A 33 -3.86 3.30 -10.76
N THR A 34 -5.02 2.65 -10.67
CA THR A 34 -6.05 2.94 -9.68
C THR A 34 -6.05 1.87 -8.61
N VAL A 35 -5.88 2.25 -7.35
CA VAL A 35 -5.83 1.34 -6.20
C VAL A 35 -6.92 1.72 -5.20
N THR A 36 -7.64 0.73 -4.69
CA THR A 36 -8.67 0.94 -3.66
C THR A 36 -8.14 0.55 -2.29
N TYR A 37 -8.15 1.49 -1.36
CA TYR A 37 -7.84 1.28 0.05
C TYR A 37 -9.14 1.16 0.83
N THR A 38 -9.23 0.16 1.71
CA THR A 38 -10.41 -0.08 2.53
C THR A 38 -9.99 -0.20 3.98
N VAL A 39 -10.69 0.50 4.86
CA VAL A 39 -10.61 0.30 6.31
C VAL A 39 -11.74 -0.64 6.69
N SER A 40 -11.39 -1.78 7.27
CA SER A 40 -12.32 -2.76 7.81
C SER A 40 -12.08 -2.91 9.31
N GLY A 41 -13.16 -2.86 10.10
CA GLY A 41 -13.12 -2.96 11.55
C GLY A 41 -14.51 -2.83 12.15
N GLN A 42 -14.62 -3.06 13.45
CA GLN A 42 -15.86 -2.79 14.19
C GLN A 42 -15.82 -1.37 14.76
N ASN A 43 -16.99 -0.79 15.03
CA ASN A 43 -17.11 0.51 15.71
C ASN A 43 -16.43 1.69 15.01
N ILE A 44 -16.24 1.64 13.68
CA ILE A 44 -15.69 2.77 12.93
C ILE A 44 -16.81 3.81 12.73
N SER A 45 -16.57 5.02 13.20
CA SER A 45 -17.48 6.16 13.01
C SER A 45 -17.17 6.88 11.71
N TYR A 46 -15.90 7.24 11.49
CA TYR A 46 -15.47 8.03 10.35
C TYR A 46 -14.00 7.78 10.02
N VAL A 47 -13.64 7.87 8.74
CA VAL A 47 -12.25 7.80 8.28
C VAL A 47 -11.91 9.04 7.47
N GLN A 48 -10.85 9.74 7.89
CA GLN A 48 -10.26 10.84 7.15
C GLN A 48 -9.04 10.37 6.36
N TRP A 49 -9.06 10.59 5.05
CA TRP A 49 -7.96 10.22 4.15
C TRP A 49 -7.13 11.44 3.77
N ASN A 50 -5.81 11.30 3.83
CA ASN A 50 -4.85 12.27 3.32
C ASN A 50 -3.87 11.55 2.38
N ILE A 51 -3.93 11.89 1.10
CA ILE A 51 -3.19 11.22 0.03
C ILE A 51 -2.18 12.20 -0.57
N SER A 52 -0.94 11.76 -0.74
CA SER A 52 0.11 12.54 -1.41
C SER A 52 0.61 11.82 -2.65
N GLY A 53 0.85 12.58 -3.73
CA GLY A 53 1.35 12.02 -4.99
C GLY A 53 0.31 11.28 -5.84
N GLY A 54 -0.98 11.46 -5.55
CA GLY A 54 -2.12 10.92 -6.30
C GLY A 54 -3.42 11.66 -5.95
N ASN A 55 -4.50 11.34 -6.67
CA ASN A 55 -5.82 11.94 -6.45
C ASN A 55 -6.78 10.88 -5.93
N SER A 56 -7.57 11.21 -4.91
CA SER A 56 -8.49 10.25 -4.30
C SER A 56 -9.94 10.67 -4.37
N THR A 57 -10.79 9.67 -4.37
CA THR A 57 -12.24 9.78 -4.14
C THR A 57 -12.57 8.88 -2.96
N VAL A 58 -13.36 9.42 -2.01
CA VAL A 58 -13.75 8.69 -0.80
C VAL A 58 -15.21 8.27 -0.91
N SER A 59 -15.51 7.07 -0.44
CA SER A 59 -16.84 6.47 -0.52
C SER A 59 -17.08 5.46 0.60
N GLY A 60 -18.31 4.94 0.66
CA GLY A 60 -18.74 4.01 1.70
C GLY A 60 -19.20 4.71 2.97
N THR A 61 -19.94 3.98 3.81
CA THR A 61 -20.42 4.50 5.10
C THR A 61 -19.23 4.90 5.97
N GLY A 62 -19.24 6.13 6.49
CA GLY A 62 -18.15 6.67 7.29
C GLY A 62 -16.83 6.85 6.53
N ASN A 63 -16.86 6.96 5.19
CA ASN A 63 -15.69 7.11 4.34
C ASN A 63 -14.67 5.96 4.46
N THR A 64 -15.13 4.74 4.74
CA THR A 64 -14.27 3.56 4.94
C THR A 64 -13.49 3.13 3.70
N GLN A 65 -13.81 3.67 2.52
CA GLN A 65 -13.14 3.33 1.26
C GLN A 65 -12.56 4.57 0.58
N ALA A 66 -11.33 4.46 0.08
CA ALA A 66 -10.67 5.48 -0.73
C ALA A 66 -10.11 4.86 -2.01
N VAL A 67 -10.60 5.33 -3.15
CA VAL A 67 -10.08 4.97 -4.47
C VAL A 67 -9.07 6.03 -4.88
N VAL A 68 -7.82 5.63 -5.05
CA VAL A 68 -6.70 6.51 -5.38
C VAL A 68 -6.21 6.24 -6.80
N ASN A 69 -6.16 7.28 -7.61
CA ASN A 69 -5.53 7.28 -8.92
C ASN A 69 -4.09 7.78 -8.78
N TRP A 70 -3.13 6.89 -9.02
CA TRP A 70 -1.71 7.20 -8.96
C TRP A 70 -1.23 7.78 -10.29
N GLY A 71 -0.53 8.91 -10.22
CA GLY A 71 0.07 9.56 -11.38
C GLY A 71 1.38 8.91 -11.82
N ALA A 72 2.31 9.74 -12.30
CA ALA A 72 3.65 9.31 -12.72
C ALA A 72 4.44 8.63 -11.60
N ALA A 73 5.41 7.81 -12.02
CA ALA A 73 6.38 7.16 -11.14
C ALA A 73 7.04 8.13 -10.12
N GLY A 74 7.42 7.60 -8.96
CA GLY A 74 7.98 8.36 -7.84
C GLY A 74 7.28 8.05 -6.52
N SER A 75 7.42 8.93 -5.54
CA SER A 75 6.89 8.70 -4.19
C SER A 75 5.43 9.13 -4.03
N GLY A 76 4.74 8.48 -3.10
CA GLY A 76 3.43 8.88 -2.60
C GLY A 76 3.22 8.37 -1.17
N ALA A 77 2.11 8.75 -0.55
CA ALA A 77 1.72 8.24 0.75
C ALA A 77 0.20 8.23 0.89
N VAL A 78 -0.28 7.30 1.72
CA VAL A 78 -1.67 7.18 2.15
C VAL A 78 -1.70 7.25 3.66
N GLN A 79 -2.32 8.29 4.20
CA GLN A 79 -2.60 8.41 5.62
C GLN A 79 -4.11 8.30 5.84
N ALA A 80 -4.52 7.38 6.71
CA ALA A 80 -5.90 7.22 7.16
C ALA A 80 -5.96 7.52 8.66
N THR A 81 -6.81 8.47 9.05
CA THR A 81 -7.16 8.71 10.46
C THR A 81 -8.54 8.12 10.70
N ILE A 82 -8.59 7.04 11.46
CA ILE A 82 -9.80 6.29 11.77
C ILE A 82 -10.31 6.80 13.11
N THR A 83 -11.54 7.26 13.16
CA THR A 83 -12.24 7.66 14.38
C THR A 83 -13.26 6.59 14.73
N TYR A 84 -13.16 6.05 15.93
CA TYR A 84 -14.07 5.03 16.45
C TYR A 84 -15.26 5.67 17.16
N THR A 85 -16.34 4.92 17.35
CA THR A 85 -17.57 5.40 17.99
C THR A 85 -17.41 5.71 19.48
N ASP A 86 -16.36 5.19 20.12
CA ASP A 86 -16.00 5.50 21.50
C ASP A 86 -15.21 6.82 21.65
N GLY A 87 -14.95 7.51 20.53
CA GLY A 87 -14.20 8.77 20.47
C GLY A 87 -12.69 8.60 20.37
N THR A 88 -12.17 7.38 20.40
CA THR A 88 -10.75 7.13 20.14
C THR A 88 -10.42 7.27 18.66
N PHE A 89 -9.14 7.46 18.34
CA PHE A 89 -8.67 7.52 16.97
C PHE A 89 -7.38 6.75 16.77
N GLU A 90 -7.17 6.30 15.54
CA GLU A 90 -5.99 5.57 15.10
C GLU A 90 -5.48 6.13 13.79
N ASN A 91 -4.16 6.25 13.66
CA ASN A 91 -3.52 6.75 12.46
C ASN A 91 -2.75 5.63 11.76
N GLN A 92 -3.13 5.35 10.53
CA GLN A 92 -2.44 4.42 9.65
C GLN A 92 -1.72 5.21 8.56
N ASN A 93 -0.42 4.92 8.38
CA ASN A 93 0.41 5.56 7.37
C ASN A 93 1.07 4.49 6.50
N ILE A 94 0.82 4.56 5.20
CA ILE A 94 1.37 3.65 4.20
C ILE A 94 2.19 4.49 3.24
N CYS A 95 3.49 4.22 3.16
CA CYS A 95 4.31 4.83 2.12
C CYS A 95 4.13 4.08 0.79
N ILE A 96 4.09 4.83 -0.30
CA ILE A 96 3.82 4.33 -1.66
C ILE A 96 5.01 4.61 -2.57
N GLU A 97 5.45 3.60 -3.30
CA GLU A 97 6.43 3.71 -4.37
C GLU A 97 5.73 3.42 -5.71
N LYS A 98 5.54 4.44 -6.55
CA LYS A 98 5.00 4.29 -7.90
C LYS A 98 6.14 3.90 -8.83
N ILE A 99 6.09 2.69 -9.38
CA ILE A 99 7.08 2.17 -10.34
C ILE A 99 6.53 2.24 -11.75
N ASN A 100 7.42 2.38 -12.73
CA ASN A 100 7.03 2.30 -14.13
C ASN A 100 6.43 0.94 -14.44
N SER A 101 5.34 0.95 -15.22
CA SER A 101 4.71 -0.29 -15.66
C SER A 101 5.69 -1.08 -16.52
N PRO A 102 5.99 -2.36 -16.21
CA PRO A 102 6.89 -3.15 -17.03
C PRO A 102 6.25 -3.38 -18.40
N VAL A 103 6.97 -3.03 -19.47
CA VAL A 103 6.58 -3.38 -20.83
C VAL A 103 7.15 -4.77 -21.14
N ALA A 104 6.29 -5.78 -21.20
CA ALA A 104 6.71 -7.10 -21.65
C ALA A 104 7.05 -7.04 -23.14
N LYS A 105 8.30 -7.39 -23.49
CA LYS A 105 8.70 -7.65 -24.87
C LYS A 105 8.68 -9.15 -25.09
N PHE A 106 7.74 -9.64 -25.90
CA PHE A 106 7.74 -11.02 -26.37
C PHE A 106 8.51 -11.06 -27.70
N GLU A 107 9.73 -11.59 -27.66
CA GLU A 107 10.47 -11.92 -28.88
C GLU A 107 10.21 -13.38 -29.23
N MET A 108 9.67 -13.63 -30.43
CA MET A 108 9.49 -14.99 -30.95
C MET A 108 10.84 -15.41 -31.55
N LYS A 109 11.51 -16.37 -30.91
CA LYS A 109 12.75 -16.94 -31.44
C LYS A 109 12.37 -17.90 -32.57
N THR A 110 12.55 -17.45 -33.81
CA THR A 110 12.38 -18.27 -35.03
C THR A 110 13.40 -19.41 -35.06
#